data_AF-A0A382SN76-F1
#
_entry.id   AF-A0A382SN76-F1
#
_cell.length_a   1.000
_cell.length_b   1.000
_cell.length_c   1.000
_cell.angle_alpha   90.00
_cell.angle_beta   90.00
_cell.angle_gamma   90.00
#
_symmetry.space_group_name_H-M   'P 1'
#
loop_
_entity.id
_entity.type
_entity.pdbx_description
1 polymer ?
#
loop_
_entity_poly.entity_id
_entity_poly.type
_entity_poly.pdbx_seq_one_letter_code
_entity_poly.pdbx_strand_id
1 'polypeptide(L)'
;MHKERFVVLNPLETTTIGSFPKPNFVPVRDWFDLARQKGAMDTVETTLQYNLDIQKNKDTHEPLFLQATKEILDIQLHAGVSIPTDGEVRRENYIHYHCRHLAGFDFRKLEHRVLRDGAYETDLPAIRGEIKHSGKNYSAHDYLASQALSSRQIKFTLPGPLTILDTTADC
;
A
#
# COMPACT_ATOMS: atom_id res chain seq x y z
N MET A 1 49.49 -19.32 -23.52
CA MET A 1 48.12 -19.49 -23.01
C MET A 1 47.71 -18.22 -22.28
N HIS A 2 46.95 -17.33 -22.93
CA HIS A 2 46.33 -16.19 -22.25
C HIS A 2 45.10 -16.70 -21.48
N LYS A 3 45.10 -16.56 -20.16
CA LYS A 3 43.87 -16.72 -19.36
C LYS A 3 43.02 -15.48 -19.60
N GLU A 4 41.95 -15.62 -20.37
CA GLU A 4 40.89 -14.63 -20.42
C GLU A 4 40.35 -14.43 -19.00
N ARG A 5 40.50 -13.22 -18.47
CA ARG A 5 39.82 -12.81 -17.24
C ARG A 5 38.38 -12.54 -17.63
N PHE A 6 37.49 -13.47 -17.35
CA PHE A 6 36.05 -13.21 -17.34
C PHE A 6 35.79 -12.11 -16.31
N VAL A 7 35.38 -10.94 -16.78
CA VAL A 7 34.87 -9.87 -15.92
C VAL A 7 33.51 -10.36 -15.43
N VAL A 8 33.42 -10.75 -14.16
CA VAL A 8 32.14 -11.00 -13.51
C VAL A 8 31.44 -9.65 -13.39
N LEU A 9 30.56 -9.34 -14.34
CA LEU A 9 29.67 -8.20 -14.22
C LEU A 9 28.65 -8.51 -13.13
N ASN A 10 28.50 -7.61 -12.16
CA ASN A 10 27.38 -7.69 -11.23
C ASN A 10 26.08 -7.60 -12.05
N PRO A 11 25.08 -8.47 -11.80
CA PRO A 11 23.79 -8.34 -12.44
C PRO A 11 23.18 -6.96 -12.16
N LEU A 12 22.38 -6.45 -13.09
CA LEU A 12 21.62 -5.22 -12.88
C LEU A 12 20.75 -5.38 -11.63
N GLU A 13 20.74 -4.35 -10.78
CA GLU A 13 19.89 -4.35 -9.59
C GLU A 13 18.42 -4.27 -10.00
N THR A 14 17.62 -5.17 -9.43
CA THR A 14 16.20 -5.34 -9.77
C THR A 14 15.30 -5.04 -8.57
N THR A 15 14.17 -4.39 -8.82
CA THR A 15 13.13 -4.12 -7.82
C THR A 15 11.75 -4.14 -8.46
N THR A 16 10.71 -4.16 -7.64
CA THR A 16 9.32 -3.96 -8.04
C THR A 16 8.83 -2.57 -7.60
N ILE A 17 7.62 -2.18 -7.98
CA ILE A 17 7.11 -0.83 -7.68
C ILE A 17 6.60 -0.75 -6.24
N GLY A 18 5.79 -1.72 -5.79
CA GLY A 18 5.15 -1.69 -4.48
C GLY A 18 4.21 -2.87 -4.28
N SER A 19 2.93 -2.70 -4.63
CA SER A 19 1.86 -3.66 -4.37
C SER A 19 2.05 -5.05 -5.00
N PHE A 20 1.55 -6.08 -4.31
CA PHE A 20 1.43 -7.45 -4.80
C PHE A 20 -0.02 -7.95 -4.62
N PRO A 21 -0.50 -8.94 -5.41
CA PRO A 21 -1.80 -9.57 -5.14
C PRO A 21 -1.90 -10.06 -3.70
N LYS A 22 -2.94 -9.64 -2.98
CA LYS A 22 -3.13 -9.99 -1.57
C LYS A 22 -3.63 -11.44 -1.46
N PRO A 23 -3.01 -12.29 -0.63
CA PRO A 23 -3.56 -13.61 -0.32
C PRO A 23 -4.96 -13.51 0.29
N ASN A 24 -5.84 -14.48 -0.01
CA ASN A 24 -7.25 -14.48 0.43
C ASN A 24 -7.45 -14.46 1.96
N PHE A 25 -6.42 -14.81 2.73
CA PHE A 25 -6.48 -14.79 4.20
C PHE A 25 -6.14 -13.42 4.81
N VAL A 26 -5.68 -12.46 4.00
CA VAL A 26 -5.39 -11.11 4.49
C VAL A 26 -6.71 -10.44 4.93
N PRO A 27 -6.77 -9.86 6.14
CA PRO A 27 -8.02 -9.36 6.72
C PRO A 27 -8.44 -7.98 6.17
N VAL A 28 -7.89 -7.58 5.03
CA VAL A 28 -8.18 -6.30 4.36
C VAL A 28 -8.57 -6.62 2.93
N ARG A 29 -9.66 -6.04 2.45
CA ARG A 29 -10.11 -6.23 1.08
C ARG A 29 -9.07 -5.69 0.09
N ASP A 30 -8.86 -6.42 -1.00
CA ASP A 30 -8.05 -5.92 -2.09
C ASP A 30 -8.88 -4.98 -2.99
N TRP A 31 -8.37 -3.76 -3.18
CA TRP A 31 -8.94 -2.79 -4.12
C TRP A 31 -9.15 -3.38 -5.51
N PHE A 32 -8.18 -4.19 -5.97
CA PHE A 32 -8.23 -4.79 -7.30
C PHE A 32 -9.29 -5.90 -7.42
N ASP A 33 -9.58 -6.64 -6.35
CA ASP A 33 -10.63 -7.66 -6.37
C ASP A 33 -12.01 -7.04 -6.50
N LEU A 34 -12.27 -5.98 -5.74
CA LEU A 34 -13.53 -5.25 -5.84
C LEU A 34 -13.67 -4.57 -7.21
N ALA A 35 -12.58 -4.02 -7.74
CA ALA A 35 -12.57 -3.48 -9.09
C ALA A 35 -12.92 -4.52 -10.16
N ARG A 36 -12.36 -5.73 -10.04
CA ARG A 36 -12.69 -6.86 -10.93
C ARG A 36 -14.15 -7.32 -10.80
N GLN A 37 -14.68 -7.37 -9.59
CA GLN A 37 -16.05 -7.83 -9.33
C GLN A 37 -17.10 -6.83 -9.80
N LYS A 38 -16.83 -5.54 -9.65
CA LYS A 38 -17.82 -4.47 -9.92
C LYS A 38 -17.61 -3.76 -11.25
N GLY A 39 -16.52 -4.06 -11.96
CA GLY A 39 -16.20 -3.45 -13.26
C GLY A 39 -15.78 -1.98 -13.17
N ALA A 40 -15.50 -1.47 -11.97
CA ALA A 40 -15.19 -0.07 -11.72
C ALA A 40 -14.02 0.03 -10.72
N MET A 41 -12.95 0.74 -11.09
CA MET A 41 -11.72 0.82 -10.28
C MET A 41 -11.83 1.77 -9.08
N ASP A 42 -13.02 2.29 -8.78
CA ASP A 42 -13.28 3.47 -7.97
C ASP A 42 -14.34 3.24 -6.89
N THR A 43 -14.55 1.98 -6.49
CA THR A 43 -15.58 1.66 -5.52
C THR A 43 -15.23 2.22 -4.14
N VAL A 44 -16.04 3.18 -3.70
CA VAL A 44 -15.95 3.85 -2.39
C VAL A 44 -16.04 2.88 -1.21
N GLU A 45 -16.58 1.70 -1.48
CA GLU A 45 -16.80 0.61 -0.54
C GLU A 45 -15.52 0.15 0.13
N THR A 46 -14.41 0.03 -0.61
CA THR A 46 -13.12 -0.33 -0.02
C THR A 46 -12.72 0.67 1.07
N THR A 47 -12.89 1.96 0.76
CA THR A 47 -12.54 3.07 1.67
C THR A 47 -13.46 3.10 2.89
N LEU A 48 -14.78 2.99 2.69
CA LEU A 48 -15.76 3.05 3.79
C LEU A 48 -15.66 1.82 4.70
N GLN A 49 -15.56 0.64 4.08
CA GLN A 49 -15.62 -0.63 4.78
C GLN A 49 -14.32 -0.96 5.52
N TYR A 50 -13.19 -0.38 5.13
CA TYR A 50 -11.93 -0.53 5.85
C TYR A 50 -12.04 -0.19 7.34
N ASN A 51 -12.81 0.84 7.69
CA ASN A 51 -13.04 1.23 9.09
C ASN A 51 -13.70 0.11 9.90
N LEU A 52 -14.54 -0.71 9.27
CA LEU A 52 -15.20 -1.86 9.90
C LEU A 52 -14.27 -3.07 9.91
N ASP A 53 -13.55 -3.31 8.81
CA ASP A 53 -12.64 -4.44 8.66
C ASP A 53 -11.51 -4.39 9.66
N ILE A 54 -10.86 -3.23 9.81
CA ILE A 54 -9.68 -3.08 10.67
C ILE A 54 -10.01 -3.26 12.16
N GLN A 55 -11.27 -3.13 12.54
CA GLN A 55 -11.74 -3.36 13.92
C GLN A 55 -12.13 -4.83 14.16
N LYS A 56 -12.66 -5.50 13.14
CA LYS A 56 -13.08 -6.89 13.25
C LYS A 56 -11.86 -7.79 13.42
N ASN A 57 -11.78 -8.53 14.53
CA ASN A 57 -10.67 -9.46 14.81
C ASN A 57 -9.28 -8.78 14.76
N LYS A 58 -9.20 -7.52 15.18
CA LYS A 58 -7.95 -6.72 15.12
C LYS A 58 -6.74 -7.44 15.70
N ASP A 59 -6.90 -8.18 16.79
CA ASP A 59 -5.83 -8.90 17.47
C ASP A 59 -5.23 -10.05 16.64
N THR A 60 -5.93 -10.49 15.58
CA THR A 60 -5.43 -11.54 14.68
C THR A 60 -4.82 -10.97 13.38
N HIS A 61 -4.83 -9.66 13.16
CA HIS A 61 -4.40 -9.09 11.88
C HIS A 61 -2.89 -9.14 11.68
N GLU A 62 -2.12 -8.81 12.72
CA GLU A 62 -0.67 -8.67 12.61
C GLU A 62 0.01 -9.98 12.13
N PRO A 63 -0.29 -11.15 12.71
CA PRO A 63 0.28 -12.40 12.21
C PRO A 63 -0.08 -12.70 10.75
N LEU A 64 -1.29 -12.37 10.30
CA LEU A 64 -1.74 -12.58 8.92
C LEU A 64 -1.01 -11.65 7.94
N PHE A 65 -0.77 -10.38 8.33
CA PHE A 65 0.03 -9.47 7.51
C PHE A 65 1.48 -9.91 7.41
N LEU A 66 2.08 -10.37 8.51
CA LEU A 66 3.44 -10.89 8.50
C LEU A 66 3.56 -12.15 7.64
N GLN A 67 2.58 -13.05 7.73
CA GLN A 67 2.53 -14.24 6.87
C GLN A 67 2.46 -13.86 5.39
N ALA A 68 1.51 -13.00 5.01
CA ALA A 68 1.36 -12.56 3.62
C ALA A 68 2.62 -11.84 3.11
N THR A 69 3.21 -10.98 3.93
CA THR A 69 4.46 -10.29 3.60
C THR A 69 5.58 -11.29 3.36
N LYS A 70 5.73 -12.31 4.22
CA LYS A 70 6.75 -13.35 4.06
C LYS A 70 6.58 -14.13 2.76
N GLU A 71 5.36 -14.54 2.43
CA GLU A 71 5.06 -15.25 1.17
C GLU A 71 5.44 -14.39 -0.05
N ILE A 72 5.12 -13.10 -0.04
CA ILE A 72 5.42 -12.15 -1.12
C ILE A 72 6.93 -11.88 -1.25
N LEU A 73 7.63 -11.73 -0.13
CA LEU A 73 9.08 -11.59 -0.10
C LEU A 73 9.74 -12.84 -0.67
N ASP A 74 9.29 -14.03 -0.26
CA ASP A 74 9.83 -15.28 -0.77
C ASP A 74 9.64 -15.40 -2.29
N ILE A 75 8.46 -15.07 -2.82
CA ILE A 75 8.23 -15.08 -4.27
C ILE A 75 9.22 -14.17 -5.01
N GLN A 76 9.38 -12.92 -4.55
CA GLN A 76 10.29 -11.97 -5.19
C GLN A 76 11.76 -12.40 -5.10
N LEU A 77 12.18 -12.89 -3.94
CA LEU A 77 13.56 -13.35 -3.70
C LEU A 77 13.89 -14.60 -4.53
N HIS A 78 12.98 -15.58 -4.61
CA HIS A 78 13.14 -16.75 -5.46
C HIS A 78 13.17 -16.39 -6.95
N ALA A 79 12.45 -15.34 -7.36
CA ALA A 79 12.50 -14.80 -8.72
C ALA A 79 13.79 -13.99 -9.03
N GLY A 80 14.66 -13.77 -8.04
CA GLY A 80 15.91 -13.02 -8.22
C GLY A 80 15.77 -11.50 -8.14
N VAL A 81 14.69 -10.99 -7.55
CA VAL A 81 14.55 -9.55 -7.26
C VAL A 81 15.55 -9.14 -6.18
N SER A 82 16.34 -8.10 -6.46
CA SER A 82 17.43 -7.66 -5.57
C SER A 82 16.91 -6.88 -4.35
N ILE A 83 15.95 -5.97 -4.59
CA ILE A 83 15.30 -5.14 -3.58
C ILE A 83 13.79 -5.41 -3.65
N PRO A 84 13.25 -6.36 -2.86
CA PRO A 84 11.83 -6.68 -2.86
C PRO A 84 11.00 -5.59 -2.15
N THR A 85 9.69 -5.63 -2.35
CA THR A 85 8.71 -4.80 -1.62
C THR A 85 7.90 -5.67 -0.65
N ASP A 86 7.23 -5.04 0.32
CA ASP A 86 6.31 -5.71 1.25
C ASP A 86 4.95 -6.08 0.62
N GLY A 87 4.75 -5.73 -0.65
CA GLY A 87 3.52 -5.97 -1.37
C GLY A 87 2.34 -5.10 -0.94
N GLU A 88 2.54 -4.15 -0.02
CA GLU A 88 1.51 -3.24 0.50
C GLU A 88 0.28 -3.97 1.09
N VAL A 89 0.47 -5.18 1.62
CA VAL A 89 -0.64 -6.07 2.06
C VAL A 89 -1.50 -5.51 3.18
N ARG A 90 -0.95 -4.58 3.98
CA ARG A 90 -1.65 -3.89 5.08
C ARG A 90 -2.64 -2.83 4.60
N ARG A 91 -2.50 -2.39 3.34
CA ARG A 91 -3.13 -1.19 2.80
C ARG A 91 -4.33 -1.58 1.95
N GLU A 92 -5.49 -1.02 2.27
CA GLU A 92 -6.68 -1.14 1.42
C GLU A 92 -6.52 -0.31 0.15
N ASN A 93 -5.86 0.84 0.29
CA ASN A 93 -5.54 1.76 -0.79
C ASN A 93 -4.24 2.49 -0.42
N TYR A 94 -3.36 2.65 -1.40
CA TYR A 94 -2.03 3.23 -1.24
C TYR A 94 -2.03 4.59 -0.53
N ILE A 95 -3.00 5.45 -0.86
CA ILE A 95 -3.06 6.84 -0.40
C ILE A 95 -3.92 6.96 0.85
N HIS A 96 -5.09 6.33 0.85
CA HIS A 96 -6.03 6.40 1.97
C HIS A 96 -5.43 5.83 3.25
N TYR A 97 -4.71 4.71 3.15
CA TYR A 97 -4.04 4.11 4.30
C TYR A 97 -3.08 5.09 4.96
N HIS A 98 -2.29 5.84 4.18
CA HIS A 98 -1.41 6.87 4.71
C HIS A 98 -2.19 7.98 5.43
N CYS A 99 -3.21 8.52 4.75
CA CYS A 99 -3.98 9.66 5.23
C CYS A 99 -4.80 9.35 6.50
N ARG A 100 -5.22 8.09 6.71
CA ARG A 100 -5.89 7.66 7.96
C ARG A 100 -5.03 7.81 9.22
N HIS A 101 -3.72 7.89 9.06
CA HIS A 101 -2.78 8.06 10.17
C HIS A 101 -2.44 9.54 10.44
N LEU A 102 -3.00 10.45 9.65
CA LEU A 102 -2.87 11.89 9.80
C LEU A 102 -4.18 12.48 10.32
N ALA A 103 -4.08 13.50 11.18
CA ALA A 103 -5.22 14.31 11.55
C ALA A 103 -5.60 15.24 10.37
N GLY A 104 -6.87 15.68 10.35
CA GLY A 104 -7.40 16.59 9.33
C GLY A 104 -8.17 15.93 8.20
N PHE A 105 -8.01 14.61 7.98
CA PHE A 105 -8.82 13.86 7.02
C PHE A 105 -10.10 13.26 7.64
N ASP A 106 -11.20 13.32 6.89
CA ASP A 106 -12.47 12.67 7.19
C ASP A 106 -12.72 11.52 6.19
N PHE A 107 -12.77 10.30 6.74
CA PHE A 107 -13.06 9.05 6.03
C PHE A 107 -14.50 8.54 6.25
N ARG A 108 -15.36 9.31 6.93
CA ARG A 108 -16.76 8.96 7.21
C ARG A 108 -17.70 9.67 6.25
N LYS A 109 -17.53 10.97 6.06
CA LYS A 109 -18.30 11.76 5.09
C LYS A 109 -17.44 12.07 3.87
N LEU A 110 -17.55 11.19 2.87
CA LEU A 110 -16.86 11.37 1.60
C LEU A 110 -17.50 12.50 0.79
N GLU A 111 -16.70 13.08 -0.10
CA GLU A 111 -17.09 14.21 -0.94
C GLU A 111 -16.97 13.83 -2.41
N HIS A 112 -18.06 14.05 -3.13
CA HIS A 112 -18.14 13.76 -4.55
C HIS A 112 -17.25 14.74 -5.34
N ARG A 113 -16.35 14.19 -6.17
CA ARG A 113 -15.45 14.97 -7.01
C ARG A 113 -15.54 14.52 -8.46
N VAL A 114 -15.63 15.53 -9.33
CA VAL A 114 -15.45 15.37 -10.78
C VAL A 114 -14.00 15.69 -11.09
N LEU A 115 -13.29 14.73 -11.65
CA LEU A 115 -11.87 14.77 -11.94
C LEU A 115 -11.64 14.68 -13.45
N ARG A 116 -10.48 15.17 -13.91
CA ARG A 116 -10.04 15.11 -15.31
C ARG A 116 -11.10 15.65 -16.28
N ASP A 117 -11.58 16.87 -16.01
CA ASP A 117 -12.57 17.58 -16.84
C ASP A 117 -13.86 16.79 -17.13
N GLY A 118 -14.33 15.99 -16.16
CA GLY A 118 -15.56 15.20 -16.32
C GLY A 118 -15.34 13.77 -16.82
N ALA A 119 -14.10 13.35 -17.07
CA ALA A 119 -13.81 11.98 -17.49
C ALA A 119 -13.95 10.95 -16.37
N TYR A 120 -13.99 11.40 -15.11
CA TYR A 120 -14.03 10.52 -13.95
C TYR A 120 -14.73 11.20 -12.77
N GLU A 121 -15.61 10.47 -12.09
CA GLU A 121 -16.31 10.93 -10.90
C GLU A 121 -16.11 9.92 -9.78
N THR A 122 -15.83 10.38 -8.56
CA THR A 122 -15.64 9.48 -7.41
C THR A 122 -15.86 10.20 -6.10
N ASP A 123 -16.18 9.47 -5.03
CA ASP A 123 -16.24 10.04 -3.68
C ASP A 123 -14.91 9.85 -2.96
N LEU A 124 -14.32 10.97 -2.54
CA LEU A 124 -13.00 11.00 -1.92
C LEU A 124 -13.09 11.35 -0.43
N PRO A 125 -12.12 10.90 0.40
CA PRO A 125 -11.94 11.44 1.74
C PRO A 125 -11.71 12.96 1.70
N ALA A 126 -12.20 13.67 2.70
CA ALA A 126 -12.15 15.13 2.73
C ALA A 126 -11.13 15.66 3.73
N ILE A 127 -10.43 16.74 3.38
CA ILE A 127 -9.59 17.52 4.29
C ILE A 127 -10.50 18.53 4.98
N ARG A 128 -10.70 18.37 6.29
CA ARG A 128 -11.61 19.20 7.13
C ARG A 128 -10.87 20.14 8.08
N GLY A 129 -9.54 20.14 8.04
CA GLY A 129 -8.71 20.92 8.94
C GLY A 129 -7.23 20.70 8.68
N GLU A 130 -6.42 21.38 9.46
CA GLU A 130 -4.96 21.35 9.33
C GLU A 130 -4.41 19.93 9.41
N ILE A 131 -3.65 19.52 8.39
CA ILE A 131 -3.03 18.19 8.34
C ILE A 131 -1.89 18.10 9.35
N LYS A 132 -2.00 17.17 10.30
CA LYS A 132 -1.00 16.99 11.36
C LYS A 132 -0.65 15.52 11.56
N HIS A 133 0.64 15.27 11.81
CA HIS A 133 1.09 13.97 12.28
C HIS A 133 0.80 13.83 13.77
N SER A 134 0.10 12.77 14.18
CA SER A 134 -0.25 12.51 15.60
C SER A 134 0.93 12.02 16.47
N GLY A 135 2.11 11.87 15.88
CA GLY A 135 3.31 11.25 16.46
C GLY A 135 3.33 9.71 16.41
N LYS A 136 2.22 9.05 16.02
CA LYS A 136 2.15 7.59 15.87
C LYS A 136 2.36 7.19 14.40
N ASN A 137 3.61 6.97 14.00
CA ASN A 137 3.97 6.72 12.60
C ASN A 137 3.73 5.24 12.25
N TYR A 138 2.69 4.93 11.47
CA TYR A 138 2.48 3.55 10.98
C TYR A 138 3.64 3.07 10.10
N SER A 139 4.21 3.99 9.30
CA SER A 139 5.22 3.66 8.29
C SER A 139 6.48 3.06 8.87
N ALA A 140 6.92 3.55 10.04
CA ALA A 140 8.07 3.01 10.73
C ALA A 140 7.79 1.59 11.26
N HIS A 141 6.61 1.38 11.87
CA HIS A 141 6.18 0.05 12.33
C HIS A 141 6.14 -0.95 11.16
N ASP A 142 5.44 -0.60 10.09
CA ASP A 142 5.23 -1.49 8.95
C ASP A 142 6.55 -1.80 8.24
N TYR A 143 7.41 -0.79 8.04
CA TYR A 143 8.74 -1.00 7.46
C TYR A 143 9.58 -1.96 8.30
N LEU A 144 9.65 -1.74 9.62
CA LEU A 144 10.44 -2.57 10.52
C LEU A 144 9.91 -4.01 10.58
N ALA A 145 8.58 -4.17 10.63
CA ALA A 145 7.91 -5.47 10.61
C ALA A 145 8.24 -6.25 9.33
N SER A 146 8.15 -5.60 8.17
CA SER A 146 8.53 -6.18 6.89
C SER A 146 10.02 -6.49 6.82
N GLN A 147 10.88 -5.54 7.21
CA GLN A 147 12.34 -5.69 7.15
C GLN A 147 12.84 -6.83 8.04
N ALA A 148 12.18 -7.11 9.16
CA ALA A 148 12.52 -8.24 10.03
C ALA A 148 12.30 -9.61 9.36
N LEU A 149 11.52 -9.69 8.28
CA LEU A 149 11.23 -10.92 7.55
C LEU A 149 12.22 -11.22 6.41
N SER A 150 13.17 -10.32 6.14
CA SER A 150 14.14 -10.44 5.05
C SER A 150 15.54 -10.01 5.48
N SER A 151 16.55 -10.72 4.99
CA SER A 151 17.96 -10.30 5.09
C SER A 151 18.37 -9.29 4.00
N ARG A 152 17.51 -9.09 2.98
CA ARG A 152 17.69 -8.08 1.93
C ARG A 152 17.00 -6.78 2.34
N GLN A 153 17.51 -5.65 1.86
CA GLN A 153 16.85 -4.36 2.03
C GLN A 153 15.47 -4.40 1.36
N ILE A 154 14.43 -3.98 2.09
CA ILE A 154 13.08 -3.86 1.55
C ILE A 154 12.83 -2.43 1.09
N LYS A 155 12.22 -2.29 -0.09
CA LYS A 155 11.67 -1.03 -0.56
C LYS A 155 10.28 -0.81 0.04
N PHE A 156 10.10 0.32 0.73
CA PHE A 156 8.83 0.75 1.30
C PHE A 156 8.30 1.97 0.53
N THR A 157 7.01 1.98 0.20
CA THR A 157 6.39 3.04 -0.60
C THR A 157 5.58 3.99 0.27
N LEU A 158 5.64 5.29 -0.03
CA LEU A 158 4.85 6.35 0.61
C LEU A 158 4.28 7.30 -0.45
N PRO A 159 2.99 7.65 -0.39
CA PRO A 159 2.39 8.55 -1.36
C PRO A 159 2.98 9.96 -1.24
N GLY A 160 3.21 10.60 -2.40
CA GLY A 160 3.66 11.98 -2.45
C GLY A 160 2.53 12.97 -2.14
N PRO A 161 2.84 14.17 -1.64
CA PRO A 161 1.83 15.16 -1.22
C PRO A 161 0.93 15.63 -2.37
N LEU A 162 1.46 15.78 -3.58
CA LEU A 162 0.64 16.14 -4.75
C LEU A 162 -0.39 15.05 -5.08
N THR A 163 0.03 13.79 -5.04
CA THR A 163 -0.88 12.65 -5.25
C THR A 163 -1.96 12.57 -4.17
N ILE A 164 -1.62 12.91 -2.92
CA ILE A 164 -2.61 13.00 -1.83
C ILE A 164 -3.64 14.09 -2.13
N LEU A 165 -3.21 15.28 -2.54
CA LEU A 165 -4.13 16.38 -2.88
C LEU A 165 -5.04 16.02 -4.06
N ASP A 166 -4.53 15.33 -5.08
CA ASP A 166 -5.32 14.91 -6.25
C ASP A 166 -6.34 13.80 -5.94
N THR A 167 -6.24 13.17 -4.77
CA THR A 167 -7.07 12.02 -4.35
C THR A 167 -7.81 12.28 -3.04
N THR A 168 -7.91 13.55 -2.63
CA THR A 168 -8.70 13.99 -1.50
C THR A 168 -9.45 15.27 -1.83
N ALA A 169 -10.55 15.53 -1.13
CA ALA A 169 -11.37 16.71 -1.32
C ALA A 169 -10.99 17.78 -0.29
N ASP A 170 -10.46 18.92 -0.74
CA ASP A 170 -10.23 20.07 0.14
C ASP A 170 -11.53 20.88 0.29
N CYS A 171 -12.20 20.77 1.46
CA CYS A 171 -13.47 21.47 1.74
C CYS A 171 -13.92 21.51 3.20
#